data_AF-A0A958DNZ3-F1
#
_entry.id   AF-A0A958DNZ3-F1
#
_cell.length_a   1.000
_cell.length_b   1.000
_cell.length_c   1.000
_cell.angle_alpha   90.00
_cell.angle_beta   90.00
_cell.angle_gamma   90.00
#
_symmetry.space_group_name_H-M   'P 1'
#
loop_
_entity.id
_entity.type
_entity.pdbx_description
1 polymer ?
#
loop_
_entity_poly.entity_id
_entity_poly.type
_entity_poly.pdbx_seq_one_letter_code
_entity_poly.pdbx_strand_id
1 'polypeptide(L)'
;EAMWMESLYGKTAYHNYLASQDPGFFSGSLFVTDSTNENALFSNTVYDKGSWALHMLRGVLGDSLFFAGIRSYATDSSLVFGNATTEDFRDICEAVSGMDLDWYFDEWVYRAGRPNYQYDWKVTGNRPFTTTLTLKQTNAVPYKMPIQIYLFGDGLDSTVTVWDSLAYQQFQFVTNDAPIDVQVDPDNWILKNIDRVTGIVDGENEQPQRFELTQNYPNPFNPTTTIEFYLQNPGYTTLAIYDMLGQKIATLAAENLNSGRHLYQWDASGMASGIYYYRLTAGNFTAVKKALLLR
;
A
#
# COMPACT_ATOMS: atom_id res chain seq x y z
N GLU A 1 10.80 26.47 10.21
CA GLU A 1 11.85 26.71 9.18
C GLU A 1 11.34 26.53 7.76
N ALA A 2 10.64 25.44 7.43
CA ALA A 2 10.08 25.24 6.09
C ALA A 2 9.27 26.44 5.54
N MET A 3 8.32 26.98 6.31
CA MET A 3 7.52 28.16 5.88
C MET A 3 8.37 29.41 5.63
N TRP A 4 9.53 29.53 6.29
CA TRP A 4 10.49 30.60 6.02
C TRP A 4 11.23 30.36 4.70
N MET A 5 11.58 29.12 4.38
CA MET A 5 12.11 28.77 3.06
C MET A 5 11.11 29.08 1.95
N GLU A 6 9.82 28.81 2.18
CA GLU A 6 8.75 29.16 1.25
C GLU A 6 8.66 30.67 0.99
N SER A 7 8.71 31.49 2.05
CA SER A 7 8.54 32.94 1.92
C SER A 7 9.70 33.60 1.16
N LEU A 8 10.91 33.04 1.26
CA LEU A 8 12.09 33.56 0.58
C LEU A 8 12.28 33.01 -0.84
N TYR A 9 12.00 31.73 -1.03
CA TYR A 9 12.45 30.99 -2.23
C TYR A 9 11.32 30.21 -2.93
N GLY A 10 10.09 30.34 -2.43
CA GLY A 10 8.91 29.71 -3.03
C GLY A 10 8.69 28.25 -2.65
N LYS A 11 7.62 27.68 -3.21
CA LYS A 11 7.09 26.36 -2.82
C LYS A 11 8.06 25.19 -3.08
N THR A 12 8.86 25.25 -4.14
CA THR A 12 9.88 24.24 -4.40
C THR A 12 10.92 24.18 -3.28
N ALA A 13 11.36 25.32 -2.76
CA ALA A 13 12.31 25.35 -1.64
C ALA A 13 11.69 24.84 -0.34
N TYR A 14 10.39 25.08 -0.13
CA TYR A 14 9.63 24.49 0.97
C TYR A 14 9.64 22.94 0.90
N HIS A 15 9.27 22.37 -0.25
CA HIS A 15 9.25 20.90 -0.42
C HIS A 15 10.66 20.29 -0.32
N ASN A 16 11.69 20.95 -0.87
CA ASN A 16 13.08 20.49 -0.71
C ASN A 16 13.54 20.51 0.74
N TYR A 17 13.15 21.53 1.51
CA TYR A 17 13.46 21.59 2.94
C TYR A 17 12.74 20.47 3.70
N LEU A 18 11.45 20.22 3.43
CA LEU A 18 10.71 19.11 4.06
C LEU A 18 11.36 17.77 3.74
N ALA A 19 11.71 17.53 2.47
CA ALA A 19 12.41 16.32 2.03
C ALA A 19 13.72 16.10 2.81
N SER A 20 14.47 17.17 3.13
CA SER A 20 15.69 17.03 3.93
C SER A 20 15.45 16.73 5.41
N GLN A 21 14.21 16.82 5.89
CA GLN A 21 13.82 16.41 7.24
C GLN A 21 13.39 14.93 7.30
N ASP A 22 13.41 14.18 6.19
CA ASP A 22 13.15 12.75 6.23
C ASP A 22 14.46 11.94 6.29
N PRO A 23 14.85 11.39 7.45
CA PRO A 23 16.03 10.53 7.58
C PRO A 23 15.80 9.10 7.03
N GLY A 24 14.63 8.82 6.44
CA GLY A 24 14.22 7.50 5.95
C GLY A 24 13.62 6.59 7.02
N PHE A 25 13.86 6.87 8.31
CA PHE A 25 13.29 6.11 9.42
C PHE A 25 13.10 6.98 10.68
N PHE A 26 11.95 6.84 11.33
CA PHE A 26 11.65 7.47 12.63
C PHE A 26 11.41 6.41 13.70
N SER A 27 11.97 6.64 14.89
CA SER A 27 11.84 5.75 16.04
C SER A 27 10.51 5.99 16.76
N GLY A 28 9.42 5.41 16.26
CA GLY A 28 8.13 5.36 16.96
C GLY A 28 7.10 6.40 16.51
N SER A 29 6.14 6.66 17.41
CA SER A 29 5.10 7.67 17.27
C SER A 29 5.63 9.07 17.58
N LEU A 30 4.90 10.10 17.12
CA LEU A 30 5.18 11.49 17.51
C LEU A 30 4.79 11.72 18.99
N PHE A 31 3.75 11.03 19.46
CA PHE A 31 3.32 11.10 20.85
C PHE A 31 4.22 10.26 21.75
N VAL A 32 4.96 10.92 22.64
CA VAL A 32 5.83 10.30 23.65
C VAL A 32 5.05 10.15 24.96
N THR A 33 4.85 8.91 25.40
CA THR A 33 4.06 8.60 26.61
C THR A 33 4.84 8.72 27.91
N ASP A 34 6.16 8.51 27.87
CA ASP A 34 7.04 8.68 29.02
C ASP A 34 7.62 10.09 29.04
N SER A 35 6.97 10.97 29.81
CA SER A 35 7.40 12.36 29.98
C SER A 35 8.71 12.53 30.78
N THR A 36 9.27 11.44 31.31
CA THR A 36 10.58 11.45 31.98
C THR A 36 11.73 11.09 31.04
N ASN A 37 11.43 10.62 29.84
CA ASN A 37 12.42 10.24 28.84
C ASN A 37 12.78 11.42 27.94
N GLU A 38 13.73 12.25 28.40
CA GLU A 38 14.22 13.42 27.65
C GLU A 38 14.72 13.06 26.25
N ASN A 39 15.39 11.91 26.07
CA ASN A 39 15.90 11.50 24.76
C ASN A 39 14.76 11.22 23.76
N ALA A 40 13.64 10.68 24.22
CA ALA A 40 12.47 10.49 23.37
C ALA A 40 11.78 11.82 23.06
N LEU A 41 11.61 12.67 24.08
CA LEU A 41 10.98 14.00 23.97
C LEU A 41 11.74 14.93 23.02
N PHE A 42 13.07 14.88 23.03
CA PHE A 42 13.94 15.74 22.24
C PHE A 42 14.62 14.98 21.10
N SER A 43 13.86 14.12 20.40
CA SER A 43 14.35 13.30 19.29
C SER A 43 13.98 13.87 17.91
N ASN A 44 14.71 13.46 16.87
CA ASN A 44 14.32 13.72 15.48
C ASN A 44 12.92 13.21 15.15
N THR A 45 12.44 12.17 15.84
CA THR A 45 11.04 11.72 15.67
C THR A 45 10.08 12.81 16.13
N VAL A 46 10.34 13.51 17.24
CA VAL A 46 9.44 14.58 17.71
C VAL A 46 9.54 15.81 16.83
N TYR A 47 10.75 16.23 16.45
CA TYR A 47 10.94 17.44 15.65
C TYR A 47 10.63 17.24 14.16
N ASP A 48 11.30 16.30 13.50
CA ASP A 48 11.27 16.16 12.05
C ASP A 48 9.97 15.49 11.60
N LYS A 49 9.54 14.38 12.24
CA LYS A 49 8.22 13.78 11.95
C LYS A 49 7.10 14.74 12.34
N GLY A 50 7.26 15.52 13.41
CA GLY A 50 6.33 16.59 13.77
C GLY A 50 6.17 17.64 12.66
N SER A 51 7.28 18.03 12.01
CA SER A 51 7.25 18.94 10.86
C SER A 51 6.52 18.32 9.66
N TRP A 52 6.73 17.02 9.40
CA TRP A 52 6.02 16.26 8.38
C TRP A 52 4.52 16.16 8.69
N ALA A 53 4.14 15.93 9.95
CA ALA A 53 2.74 15.87 10.37
C ALA A 53 2.01 17.21 10.16
N LEU A 54 2.67 18.36 10.33
CA LEU A 54 2.06 19.64 9.97
C LEU A 54 2.02 19.87 8.45
N HIS A 55 3.05 19.43 7.73
CA HIS A 55 3.12 19.52 6.28
C HIS A 55 2.03 18.70 5.58
N MET A 56 1.85 17.44 5.97
CA MET A 56 0.79 16.56 5.47
C MET A 56 -0.59 17.12 5.82
N LEU A 57 -0.78 17.68 7.02
CA LEU A 57 -2.05 18.31 7.42
C LEU A 57 -2.36 19.52 6.53
N ARG A 58 -1.35 20.33 6.18
CA ARG A 58 -1.49 21.40 5.18
C ARG A 58 -1.91 20.85 3.82
N GLY A 59 -1.36 19.70 3.41
CA GLY A 59 -1.77 19.01 2.19
C GLY A 59 -3.25 18.55 2.21
N VAL A 60 -3.71 18.02 3.35
CA VAL A 60 -5.11 17.56 3.53
C VAL A 60 -6.10 18.74 3.56
N LEU A 61 -5.78 19.79 4.29
CA LEU A 61 -6.68 20.94 4.48
C LEU A 61 -6.60 21.97 3.33
N GLY A 62 -5.47 22.01 2.63
CA GLY A 62 -5.10 23.13 1.76
C GLY A 62 -4.70 24.39 2.53
N ASP A 63 -4.00 25.29 1.86
CA ASP A 63 -3.38 26.48 2.48
C ASP A 63 -4.35 27.35 3.27
N SER A 64 -5.52 27.65 2.70
CA SER A 64 -6.49 28.56 3.33
C SER A 64 -6.94 28.06 4.69
N LEU A 65 -7.40 26.81 4.76
CA LEU A 65 -7.90 26.20 6.00
C LEU A 65 -6.77 25.90 6.98
N PHE A 66 -5.62 25.43 6.49
CA PHE A 66 -4.46 25.19 7.33
C PHE A 66 -4.02 26.46 8.06
N PHE A 67 -3.78 27.55 7.34
CA PHE A 67 -3.35 28.80 7.96
C PHE A 67 -4.44 29.46 8.81
N ALA A 68 -5.72 29.25 8.46
CA ALA A 68 -6.83 29.65 9.34
C ALA A 68 -6.78 28.86 10.66
N GLY A 69 -6.58 27.54 10.62
CA GLY A 69 -6.44 26.69 11.80
C GLY A 69 -5.27 27.11 12.70
N ILE A 70 -4.09 27.33 12.12
CA ILE A 70 -2.91 27.81 12.86
C ILE A 70 -3.18 29.16 13.56
N ARG A 71 -3.84 30.10 12.86
CA ARG A 71 -4.21 31.39 13.47
C ARG A 71 -5.23 31.22 14.58
N SER A 72 -6.29 30.44 14.35
CA SER A 72 -7.32 30.16 15.35
C SER A 72 -6.68 29.56 16.60
N TYR A 73 -5.82 28.56 16.45
CA TYR A 73 -5.08 27.94 17.56
C TYR A 73 -4.21 28.93 18.33
N ALA A 74 -3.41 29.74 17.63
CA ALA A 74 -2.52 30.71 18.26
C ALA A 74 -3.25 31.85 19.00
N THR A 75 -4.53 32.09 18.67
CA THR A 75 -5.33 33.19 19.22
C THR A 75 -6.53 32.72 20.05
N ASP A 76 -6.71 31.41 20.22
CA ASP A 76 -7.83 30.86 20.98
C ASP A 76 -7.75 31.34 22.43
N SER A 77 -8.78 32.02 22.91
CA SER A 77 -8.77 32.66 24.23
C SER A 77 -8.73 31.67 25.39
N SER A 78 -9.08 30.40 25.16
CA SER A 78 -9.00 29.34 26.15
C SER A 78 -7.61 28.69 26.23
N LEU A 79 -6.80 28.79 25.17
CA LEU A 79 -5.47 28.18 25.08
C LEU A 79 -4.33 29.20 25.17
N VAL A 80 -4.55 30.43 24.71
CA VAL A 80 -3.51 31.46 24.67
C VAL A 80 -3.01 31.75 26.09
N PHE A 81 -1.68 31.73 26.24
CA PHE A 81 -0.99 31.84 27.53
C PHE A 81 -1.22 30.69 28.52
N GLY A 82 -1.88 29.61 28.09
CA GLY A 82 -2.11 28.39 28.85
C GLY A 82 -1.27 27.20 28.36
N ASN A 83 -1.69 26.00 28.76
CA ASN A 83 -1.20 24.75 28.20
C ASN A 83 -2.21 24.23 27.19
N ALA A 84 -1.73 23.67 26.09
CA ALA A 84 -2.55 23.02 25.09
C ALA A 84 -2.11 21.56 24.88
N THR A 85 -3.03 20.74 24.43
CA THR A 85 -2.84 19.33 24.08
C THR A 85 -2.87 19.13 22.57
N THR A 86 -2.53 17.93 22.11
CA THR A 86 -2.68 17.54 20.71
C THR A 86 -4.16 17.56 20.31
N GLU A 87 -5.05 17.17 21.22
CA GLU A 87 -6.49 17.15 21.04
C GLU A 87 -7.05 18.56 20.89
N ASP A 88 -6.60 19.53 21.69
CA ASP A 88 -7.03 20.93 21.53
C ASP A 88 -6.69 21.46 20.12
N PHE A 89 -5.50 21.15 19.61
CA PHE A 89 -5.10 21.55 18.26
C PHE A 89 -5.93 20.85 17.18
N ARG A 90 -6.17 19.53 17.31
CA ARG A 90 -7.06 18.79 16.40
C ARG A 90 -8.44 19.45 16.37
N ASP A 91 -9.07 19.64 17.53
CA ASP A 91 -10.45 20.12 17.64
C ASP A 91 -10.60 21.51 17.01
N ILE A 92 -9.59 22.39 17.13
CA ILE A 92 -9.57 23.68 16.44
C ILE A 92 -9.44 23.53 14.92
N CYS A 93 -8.58 22.63 14.45
CA CYS A 93 -8.47 22.34 13.02
C CYS A 93 -9.77 21.77 12.45
N GLU A 94 -10.45 20.89 13.17
CA GLU A 94 -11.77 20.36 12.80
C GLU A 94 -12.84 21.45 12.78
N ALA A 95 -12.88 22.31 13.80
CA ALA A 95 -13.83 23.43 13.87
C ALA A 95 -13.65 24.42 12.71
N VAL A 96 -12.41 24.69 12.29
CA VAL A 96 -12.10 25.58 11.17
C VAL A 96 -12.38 24.94 9.82
N SER A 97 -12.04 23.66 9.66
CA SER A 97 -12.13 22.97 8.36
C SER A 97 -13.49 22.34 8.09
N GLY A 98 -14.25 22.02 9.15
CA GLY A 98 -15.45 21.19 9.07
C GLY A 98 -15.17 19.72 8.74
N MET A 99 -13.90 19.29 8.78
CA MET A 99 -13.47 17.91 8.50
C MET A 99 -13.29 17.15 9.82
N ASP A 100 -13.60 15.85 9.79
CA ASP A 100 -13.17 14.89 10.82
C ASP A 100 -11.70 14.51 10.56
N LEU A 101 -10.85 14.79 11.54
CA LEU A 101 -9.41 14.60 11.52
C LEU A 101 -8.94 13.55 12.53
N ASP A 102 -9.84 12.83 13.22
CA ASP A 102 -9.45 11.77 14.17
C ASP A 102 -8.53 10.73 13.53
N TRP A 103 -8.88 10.29 12.31
CA TRP A 103 -8.05 9.36 11.53
C TRP A 103 -6.65 9.91 11.26
N TYR A 104 -6.51 11.23 11.06
CA TYR A 104 -5.24 11.85 10.74
C TYR A 104 -4.31 11.82 11.96
N PHE A 105 -4.83 12.22 13.11
CA PHE A 105 -4.04 12.23 14.33
C PHE A 105 -3.72 10.81 14.82
N ASP A 106 -4.66 9.87 14.72
CA ASP A 106 -4.40 8.44 14.98
C ASP A 106 -3.21 7.93 14.16
N GLU A 107 -3.23 8.16 12.85
CA GLU A 107 -2.23 7.61 11.94
C GLU A 107 -0.87 8.32 11.98
N TRP A 108 -0.88 9.65 12.07
CA TRP A 108 0.32 10.45 11.86
C TRP A 108 0.95 10.97 13.14
N VAL A 109 0.18 11.00 14.24
CA VAL A 109 0.68 11.44 15.56
C VAL A 109 0.86 10.24 16.50
N TYR A 110 -0.18 9.43 16.69
CA TYR A 110 -0.18 8.37 17.69
C TYR A 110 0.40 7.05 17.19
N ARG A 111 0.32 6.75 15.89
CA ARG A 111 0.94 5.56 15.28
C ARG A 111 2.40 5.79 14.87
N ALA A 112 3.19 4.74 15.01
CA ALA A 112 4.55 4.68 14.48
C ALA A 112 4.55 4.35 12.99
N GLY A 113 5.62 4.71 12.28
CA GLY A 113 5.82 4.35 10.87
C GLY A 113 5.25 5.35 9.86
N ARG A 114 5.12 4.87 8.63
CA ARG A 114 4.70 5.58 7.41
C ARG A 114 4.15 4.55 6.39
N PRO A 115 3.35 4.96 5.39
CA PRO A 115 2.96 4.07 4.30
C PRO A 115 4.16 3.63 3.46
N ASN A 116 4.15 2.36 3.07
CA ASN A 116 5.09 1.73 2.16
C ASN A 116 4.34 1.34 0.88
N TYR A 117 4.33 2.25 -0.09
CA TYR A 117 3.63 2.09 -1.35
C TYR A 117 4.45 1.30 -2.36
N GLN A 118 3.77 0.42 -3.07
CA GLN A 118 4.19 -0.09 -4.36
C GLN A 118 3.16 0.36 -5.38
N TYR A 119 3.59 0.85 -6.54
CA TYR A 119 2.67 1.19 -7.62
C TYR A 119 3.12 0.71 -8.99
N ASP A 120 2.14 0.42 -9.84
CA ASP A 120 2.29 0.10 -11.26
C ASP A 120 1.12 0.72 -12.01
N TRP A 121 1.28 0.97 -13.30
CA TRP A 121 0.20 1.51 -14.11
C TRP A 121 0.22 0.95 -15.52
N LYS A 122 -0.96 0.90 -16.13
CA LYS A 122 -1.14 0.50 -17.53
C LYS A 122 -2.10 1.43 -18.24
N VAL A 123 -1.85 1.66 -19.51
CA VAL A 123 -2.77 2.37 -20.41
C VAL A 123 -3.36 1.38 -21.40
N THR A 124 -4.66 1.53 -21.67
CA THR A 124 -5.39 0.73 -22.66
C THR A 124 -6.29 1.64 -23.51
N GLY A 125 -6.71 1.12 -24.66
CA GLY A 125 -7.55 1.86 -25.61
C GLY A 125 -6.75 2.74 -26.57
N ASN A 126 -7.49 3.55 -27.33
CA ASN A 126 -6.96 4.50 -28.30
C ASN A 126 -7.38 5.90 -27.89
N ARG A 127 -8.48 6.45 -28.41
CA ARG A 127 -8.98 7.76 -27.97
C ARG A 127 -10.47 7.66 -27.62
N PRO A 128 -10.87 7.89 -26.36
CA PRO A 128 -10.02 8.20 -25.20
C PRO A 128 -9.21 7.00 -24.70
N PHE A 129 -8.09 7.28 -24.01
CA PHE A 129 -7.26 6.31 -23.31
C PHE A 129 -7.81 6.07 -21.90
N THR A 130 -7.65 4.85 -21.39
CA THR A 130 -7.92 4.50 -19.99
C THR A 130 -6.63 4.10 -19.31
N THR A 131 -6.20 4.91 -18.35
CA THR A 131 -5.04 4.66 -17.50
C THR A 131 -5.51 4.05 -16.18
N THR A 132 -5.04 2.85 -15.87
CA THR A 132 -5.26 2.19 -14.57
C THR A 132 -3.99 2.28 -13.75
N LEU A 133 -4.04 2.99 -12.62
CA LEU A 133 -3.01 2.98 -11.59
C LEU A 133 -3.39 1.94 -10.53
N THR A 134 -2.48 1.00 -10.27
CA THR A 134 -2.57 0.07 -9.14
C THR A 134 -1.65 0.58 -8.04
N LEU A 135 -2.19 0.78 -6.84
CA LEU A 135 -1.46 1.17 -5.65
C LEU A 135 -1.62 0.09 -4.57
N LYS A 136 -0.52 -0.31 -3.93
CA LYS A 136 -0.50 -1.31 -2.86
C LYS A 136 0.26 -0.77 -1.66
N GLN A 137 -0.32 -0.87 -0.48
CA GLN A 137 0.39 -0.66 0.79
C GLN A 137 0.89 -2.00 1.33
N THR A 138 2.16 -2.08 1.67
CA THR A 138 2.74 -3.29 2.29
C THR A 138 2.67 -3.28 3.82
N ASN A 139 2.06 -2.24 4.39
CA ASN A 139 1.81 -2.12 5.83
C ASN A 139 0.77 -3.14 6.31
N ALA A 140 0.92 -3.63 7.55
CA ALA A 140 -0.06 -4.52 8.16
C ALA A 140 -1.44 -3.85 8.37
N VAL A 141 -1.42 -2.55 8.66
CA VAL A 141 -2.62 -1.70 8.71
C VAL A 141 -2.38 -0.54 7.73
N PRO A 142 -3.19 -0.42 6.67
CA PRO A 142 -3.09 0.67 5.71
C PRO A 142 -3.23 2.05 6.38
N TYR A 143 -2.64 3.05 5.73
CA TYR A 143 -2.83 4.46 6.03
C TYR A 143 -3.88 5.05 5.09
N LYS A 144 -4.60 6.06 5.56
CA LYS A 144 -5.53 6.85 4.76
C LYS A 144 -4.87 8.16 4.37
N MET A 145 -4.83 8.48 3.08
CA MET A 145 -4.40 9.81 2.62
C MET A 145 -5.04 10.22 1.29
N PRO A 146 -5.27 11.52 1.06
CA PRO A 146 -5.39 12.04 -0.29
C PRO A 146 -4.00 12.06 -0.95
N ILE A 147 -3.92 11.50 -2.15
CA ILE A 147 -2.68 11.35 -2.91
C ILE A 147 -2.83 12.04 -4.26
N GLN A 148 -1.88 12.89 -4.62
CA GLN A 148 -1.83 13.51 -5.94
C GLN A 148 -1.28 12.51 -6.96
N ILE A 149 -2.01 12.27 -8.04
CA ILE A 149 -1.59 11.44 -9.17
C ILE A 149 -1.36 12.37 -10.35
N TYR A 150 -0.11 12.43 -10.82
CA TYR A 150 0.27 13.25 -11.96
C TYR A 150 0.41 12.38 -13.19
N LEU A 151 -0.43 12.64 -14.18
CA LEU A 151 -0.39 12.02 -15.50
C LEU A 151 0.16 13.04 -16.48
N PHE A 152 1.24 12.70 -17.18
CA PHE A 152 1.82 13.58 -18.18
C PHE A 152 2.25 12.83 -19.44
N GLY A 153 2.21 13.53 -20.56
CA GLY A 153 2.51 13.00 -21.88
C GLY A 153 2.46 14.09 -22.95
N ASP A 154 2.49 13.68 -24.22
CA ASP A 154 2.32 14.62 -25.32
C ASP A 154 0.90 15.19 -25.31
N GLY A 155 0.75 16.46 -24.95
CA GLY A 155 -0.55 17.13 -24.78
C GLY A 155 -1.31 16.81 -23.49
N LEU A 156 -0.75 15.98 -22.59
CA LEU A 156 -1.35 15.64 -21.29
C LEU A 156 -0.51 16.23 -20.16
N ASP A 157 -1.13 17.04 -19.31
CA ASP A 157 -0.54 17.62 -18.10
C ASP A 157 -1.67 17.75 -17.07
N SER A 158 -1.82 16.75 -16.21
CA SER A 158 -2.98 16.67 -15.32
C SER A 158 -2.65 16.01 -13.99
N THR A 159 -2.99 16.72 -12.91
CA THR A 159 -2.92 16.22 -11.54
C THR A 159 -4.32 15.96 -11.01
N VAL A 160 -4.55 14.75 -10.52
CA VAL A 160 -5.82 14.35 -9.90
C VAL A 160 -5.53 13.90 -8.46
N THR A 161 -6.31 14.37 -7.50
CA THR A 161 -6.21 13.87 -6.11
C THR A 161 -7.17 12.71 -5.93
N VAL A 162 -6.67 11.57 -5.45
CA VAL A 162 -7.45 10.37 -5.13
C VAL A 162 -7.29 10.02 -3.66
N TRP A 163 -8.30 9.40 -3.05
CA TRP A 163 -8.20 8.90 -1.68
C TRP A 163 -7.79 7.44 -1.66
N ASP A 164 -6.64 7.16 -1.06
CA ASP A 164 -6.19 5.82 -0.75
C ASP A 164 -6.45 5.50 0.73
N SER A 165 -6.91 4.29 1.02
CA SER A 165 -7.15 3.82 2.39
C SER A 165 -7.06 2.30 2.52
N LEU A 166 -6.65 1.60 1.45
CA LEU A 166 -6.71 0.15 1.35
C LEU A 166 -5.30 -0.43 1.16
N ALA A 167 -5.13 -1.71 1.52
CA ALA A 167 -3.90 -2.44 1.26
C ALA A 167 -3.64 -2.57 -0.25
N TYR A 168 -4.70 -2.59 -1.06
CA TYR A 168 -4.65 -2.62 -2.51
C TYR A 168 -5.80 -1.79 -3.06
N GLN A 169 -5.51 -0.85 -3.96
CA GLN A 169 -6.50 0.02 -4.57
C GLN A 169 -6.16 0.29 -6.04
N GLN A 170 -7.19 0.35 -6.88
CA GLN A 170 -7.05 0.73 -8.28
C GLN A 170 -7.79 2.02 -8.57
N PHE A 171 -7.16 2.89 -9.35
CA PHE A 171 -7.71 4.15 -9.82
C PHE A 171 -7.70 4.16 -11.35
N GLN A 172 -8.81 4.61 -11.94
CA GLN A 172 -8.93 4.73 -13.39
C GLN A 172 -9.10 6.20 -13.79
N PHE A 173 -8.31 6.60 -14.78
CA PHE A 173 -8.32 7.94 -15.35
C PHE A 173 -8.56 7.83 -16.85
N VAL A 174 -9.50 8.62 -17.36
CA VAL A 174 -9.80 8.68 -18.79
C VAL A 174 -9.22 9.98 -19.35
N THR A 175 -8.31 9.85 -20.31
CA THR A 175 -7.59 10.99 -20.93
C THR A 175 -7.72 10.96 -22.45
N ASN A 176 -7.63 12.12 -23.09
CA ASN A 176 -7.69 12.20 -24.55
C ASN A 176 -6.38 11.82 -25.23
N ASP A 177 -5.28 11.89 -24.49
CA ASP A 177 -3.93 11.57 -24.93
C ASP A 177 -3.32 10.56 -23.95
N ALA A 178 -2.47 9.67 -24.44
CA ALA A 178 -1.87 8.62 -23.61
C ALA A 178 -0.81 9.23 -22.69
N PRO A 179 -0.78 8.89 -21.40
CA PRO A 179 0.33 9.28 -20.55
C PRO A 179 1.63 8.61 -21.03
N ILE A 180 2.70 9.39 -21.03
CA ILE A 180 4.08 8.88 -21.11
C ILE A 180 4.48 8.32 -19.75
N ASP A 181 4.06 8.96 -18.66
CA ASP A 181 4.29 8.47 -17.31
C ASP A 181 3.18 8.87 -16.33
N VAL A 182 3.14 8.15 -15.21
CA VAL A 182 2.27 8.42 -14.07
C VAL A 182 3.12 8.47 -12.81
N GLN A 183 3.06 9.58 -12.09
CA GLN A 183 3.76 9.82 -10.84
C GLN A 183 2.78 9.90 -9.68
N VAL A 184 3.18 9.32 -8.55
CA VAL A 184 2.40 9.28 -7.31
C VAL A 184 3.04 10.23 -6.31
N ASP A 185 2.26 11.22 -5.88
CA ASP A 185 2.65 12.31 -4.98
C ASP A 185 3.96 13.00 -5.42
N PRO A 186 3.97 13.64 -6.62
CA PRO A 186 5.18 14.17 -7.24
C PRO A 186 5.84 15.31 -6.45
N ASP A 187 5.05 16.06 -5.68
CA ASP A 187 5.52 17.18 -4.85
C ASP A 187 5.87 16.75 -3.41
N ASN A 188 5.80 15.45 -3.09
CA ASN A 188 6.08 14.91 -1.75
C ASN A 188 5.24 15.55 -0.64
N TRP A 189 3.92 15.57 -0.80
CA TRP A 189 3.00 15.96 0.27
C TRP A 189 2.95 14.94 1.41
N ILE A 190 3.33 13.69 1.15
CA ILE A 190 3.18 12.56 2.07
C ILE A 190 4.56 12.04 2.48
N LEU A 191 4.76 11.90 3.80
CA LEU A 191 5.86 11.12 4.36
C LEU A 191 5.64 9.64 4.04
N LYS A 192 6.37 9.09 3.07
CA LYS A 192 6.14 7.74 2.53
C LYS A 192 7.43 7.07 2.10
N ASN A 193 7.39 5.74 1.99
CA ASN A 193 8.26 5.00 1.09
C ASN A 193 7.45 4.65 -0.17
N ILE A 194 8.05 4.75 -1.34
CA ILE A 194 7.37 4.42 -2.59
C ILE A 194 8.30 3.76 -3.60
N ASP A 195 7.86 2.63 -4.13
CA ASP A 195 8.55 1.89 -5.17
C ASP A 195 7.64 1.72 -6.39
N ARG A 196 8.16 2.04 -7.58
CA ARG A 196 7.53 1.63 -8.84
C ARG A 196 7.96 0.20 -9.14
N VAL A 197 6.99 -0.70 -9.28
CA VAL A 197 7.23 -2.11 -9.61
C VAL A 197 6.40 -2.51 -10.82
N THR A 198 6.67 -3.68 -11.40
CA THR A 198 5.89 -4.21 -12.54
C THR A 198 5.04 -5.39 -12.09
N GLY A 199 3.77 -5.42 -12.47
CA GLY A 199 2.89 -6.55 -12.22
C GLY A 199 2.44 -6.65 -10.77
N ILE A 200 2.01 -5.54 -10.16
CA ILE A 200 1.37 -5.60 -8.84
C ILE A 200 0.09 -6.40 -8.94
N VAL A 201 0.07 -7.50 -8.21
CA VAL A 201 -1.11 -8.34 -7.99
C VAL A 201 -1.71 -8.02 -6.62
N ASP A 202 -3.04 -7.98 -6.58
CA ASP A 202 -3.78 -7.97 -5.33
C ASP A 202 -3.54 -9.29 -4.59
N GLY A 203 -3.10 -9.22 -3.34
CA GLY A 203 -2.96 -10.41 -2.50
C GLY A 203 -4.30 -11.05 -2.14
N GLU A 204 -5.41 -10.32 -2.30
CA GLU A 204 -6.76 -10.75 -1.89
C GLU A 204 -7.83 -10.73 -3.00
N ASN A 205 -7.67 -9.96 -4.11
CA ASN A 205 -8.65 -9.93 -5.22
C ASN A 205 -8.09 -10.25 -6.61
N GLU A 206 -7.32 -11.33 -6.75
CA GLU A 206 -7.55 -12.16 -7.94
C GLU A 206 -8.61 -13.20 -7.60
N GLN A 207 -9.89 -12.86 -7.83
CA GLN A 207 -10.79 -13.86 -8.41
C GLN A 207 -10.18 -14.16 -9.78
N PRO A 208 -9.51 -15.31 -9.95
CA PRO A 208 -8.87 -15.59 -11.21
C PRO A 208 -9.97 -15.71 -12.26
N GLN A 209 -9.89 -14.88 -13.31
CA GLN A 209 -10.85 -14.91 -14.43
C GLN A 209 -10.82 -16.25 -15.20
N ARG A 210 -9.93 -17.18 -14.82
CA ARG A 210 -9.76 -18.50 -15.40
C ARG A 210 -9.39 -19.51 -14.33
N PHE A 211 -9.67 -20.78 -14.59
CA PHE A 211 -9.04 -21.86 -13.85
C PHE A 211 -7.54 -21.93 -14.20
N GLU A 212 -6.67 -21.98 -13.19
CA GLU A 212 -5.22 -22.07 -13.40
C GLU A 212 -4.54 -22.93 -12.32
N LEU A 213 -3.58 -23.75 -12.75
CA LEU A 213 -2.69 -24.53 -11.87
C LEU A 213 -1.26 -24.05 -12.08
N THR A 214 -0.65 -23.45 -11.05
CA THR A 214 0.69 -22.86 -11.16
C THR A 214 1.78 -23.92 -10.99
N GLN A 215 3.03 -23.54 -11.28
CA GLN A 215 4.19 -24.36 -10.95
C GLN A 215 4.42 -24.36 -9.44
N ASN A 216 4.61 -25.53 -8.83
CA ASN A 216 4.89 -25.65 -7.40
C ASN A 216 6.17 -24.88 -7.03
N TYR A 217 6.20 -24.28 -5.83
CA TYR A 217 7.36 -23.54 -5.33
C TYR A 217 7.73 -23.98 -3.91
N PRO A 218 9.01 -24.28 -3.64
CA PRO A 218 10.12 -24.36 -4.60
C PRO A 218 9.95 -25.51 -5.61
N ASN A 219 10.62 -25.45 -6.77
CA ASN A 219 10.81 -26.57 -7.70
C ASN A 219 12.16 -26.41 -8.42
N PRO A 220 13.17 -27.28 -8.20
CA PRO A 220 13.11 -28.49 -7.38
C PRO A 220 12.86 -28.22 -5.90
N PHE A 221 12.30 -29.20 -5.16
CA PHE A 221 11.95 -29.05 -3.74
C PHE A 221 12.55 -30.15 -2.85
N ASN A 222 12.66 -29.89 -1.54
CA ASN A 222 13.17 -30.82 -0.54
C ASN A 222 12.62 -30.54 0.88
N PRO A 223 11.92 -31.48 1.55
CA PRO A 223 10.94 -32.40 0.97
C PRO A 223 9.58 -31.74 0.79
N THR A 224 9.43 -30.45 1.14
CA THR A 224 8.15 -29.73 1.10
C THR A 224 8.08 -28.74 -0.05
N THR A 225 6.91 -28.61 -0.66
CA THR A 225 6.61 -27.58 -1.67
C THR A 225 5.19 -27.08 -1.52
N THR A 226 4.89 -25.91 -2.06
CA THR A 226 3.55 -25.35 -2.10
C THR A 226 3.01 -25.42 -3.52
N ILE A 227 1.81 -25.97 -3.67
CA ILE A 227 1.06 -26.00 -4.92
C ILE A 227 -0.03 -24.95 -4.82
N GLU A 228 -0.02 -24.02 -5.77
CA GLU A 228 -0.98 -22.94 -5.86
C GLU A 228 -1.87 -23.13 -7.09
N PHE A 229 -3.15 -22.84 -6.92
CA PHE A 229 -4.11 -22.84 -8.01
C PHE A 229 -5.26 -21.86 -7.77
N TYR A 230 -6.03 -21.69 -8.83
CA TYR A 230 -6.99 -20.63 -9.01
C TYR A 230 -8.30 -21.22 -9.54
N LEU A 231 -9.40 -20.99 -8.83
CA LEU A 231 -10.74 -21.42 -9.23
C LEU A 231 -11.58 -20.23 -9.66
N GLN A 232 -12.10 -20.27 -10.88
CA GLN A 232 -13.00 -19.23 -11.38
C GLN A 232 -14.40 -19.30 -10.74
N ASN A 233 -14.90 -20.50 -10.49
CA ASN A 233 -16.21 -20.75 -9.89
C ASN A 233 -16.06 -21.70 -8.69
N PRO A 234 -16.91 -21.57 -7.66
CA PRO A 234 -16.96 -22.53 -6.57
C PRO A 234 -17.36 -23.93 -7.08
N GLY A 235 -16.82 -24.98 -6.46
CA GLY A 235 -17.18 -26.35 -6.82
C GLY A 235 -16.25 -27.41 -6.24
N TYR A 236 -16.66 -28.68 -6.42
CA TYR A 236 -15.89 -29.82 -5.98
C TYR A 236 -14.57 -29.90 -6.75
N THR A 237 -13.47 -29.84 -6.00
CA THR A 237 -12.11 -29.74 -6.53
C THR A 237 -11.25 -30.84 -5.97
N THR A 238 -10.48 -31.50 -6.86
CA THR A 238 -9.51 -32.53 -6.48
C THR A 238 -8.11 -32.10 -6.88
N LEU A 239 -7.18 -32.07 -5.92
CA LEU A 239 -5.75 -31.93 -6.15
C LEU A 239 -5.06 -33.23 -5.71
N ALA A 240 -4.47 -33.95 -6.66
CA ALA A 240 -3.85 -35.25 -6.40
C ALA A 240 -2.44 -35.35 -6.98
N ILE A 241 -1.58 -36.12 -6.31
CA ILE A 241 -0.18 -36.36 -6.70
C ILE A 241 -0.06 -37.76 -7.29
N TYR A 242 0.74 -37.88 -8.34
CA TYR A 242 1.02 -39.09 -9.10
C TYR A 242 2.53 -39.29 -9.26
N ASP A 243 2.97 -40.54 -9.29
CA ASP A 243 4.34 -40.90 -9.67
C ASP A 243 4.53 -40.95 -11.20
N MET A 244 5.74 -41.31 -11.66
CA MET A 244 6.06 -41.42 -13.09
C MET A 244 5.31 -42.54 -13.82
N LEU A 245 4.75 -43.52 -13.09
CA LEU A 245 3.95 -44.60 -13.65
C LEU A 245 2.46 -44.22 -13.74
N GLY A 246 2.08 -43.03 -13.24
CA GLY A 246 0.71 -42.56 -13.19
C GLY A 246 -0.09 -43.13 -12.02
N GLN A 247 0.56 -43.75 -11.03
CA GLN A 247 -0.11 -44.19 -9.80
C GLN A 247 -0.35 -42.98 -8.90
N LYS A 248 -1.58 -42.83 -8.39
CA LYS A 248 -1.92 -41.79 -7.42
C LYS A 248 -1.31 -42.13 -6.06
N ILE A 249 -0.45 -41.26 -5.55
CA ILE A 249 0.29 -41.47 -4.29
C ILE A 249 -0.19 -40.56 -3.14
N ALA A 250 -0.83 -39.44 -3.46
CA ALA A 250 -1.44 -38.57 -2.44
C ALA A 250 -2.65 -37.81 -3.01
N THR A 251 -3.53 -37.36 -2.13
CA THR A 251 -4.63 -36.42 -2.43
C THR A 251 -4.54 -35.30 -1.42
N LEU A 252 -4.27 -34.09 -1.89
CA LEU A 252 -4.09 -32.88 -1.06
C LEU A 252 -5.41 -32.16 -0.83
N ALA A 253 -6.31 -32.20 -1.83
CA ALA A 253 -7.65 -31.61 -1.75
C ALA A 253 -8.66 -32.55 -2.42
N ALA A 254 -9.84 -32.69 -1.81
CA ALA A 254 -10.98 -33.45 -2.35
C ALA A 254 -12.29 -32.94 -1.74
N GLU A 255 -12.58 -31.66 -1.93
CA GLU A 255 -13.64 -30.94 -1.23
C GLU A 255 -14.27 -29.84 -2.09
N ASN A 256 -15.39 -29.27 -1.64
CA ASN A 256 -15.96 -28.08 -2.27
C ASN A 256 -15.17 -26.85 -1.86
N LEU A 257 -14.59 -26.16 -2.85
CA LEU A 257 -13.83 -24.94 -2.64
C LEU A 257 -14.57 -23.75 -3.23
N ASN A 258 -14.41 -22.58 -2.62
CA ASN A 258 -14.91 -21.32 -3.18
C ASN A 258 -14.06 -20.88 -4.38
N SER A 259 -14.59 -19.97 -5.20
CA SER A 259 -13.78 -19.31 -6.21
C SER A 259 -12.68 -18.46 -5.55
N GLY A 260 -11.54 -18.31 -6.22
CA GLY A 260 -10.37 -17.62 -5.70
C GLY A 260 -9.11 -18.47 -5.69
N ARG A 261 -8.09 -17.98 -4.99
CA ARG A 261 -6.76 -18.57 -4.85
C ARG A 261 -6.72 -19.60 -3.74
N HIS A 262 -6.05 -20.73 -3.99
CA HIS A 262 -5.89 -21.84 -3.05
C HIS A 262 -4.44 -22.31 -2.99
N LEU A 263 -3.94 -22.58 -1.77
CA LEU A 263 -2.57 -23.02 -1.53
C LEU A 263 -2.59 -24.31 -0.72
N TYR A 264 -1.96 -25.35 -1.25
CA TYR A 264 -1.79 -26.63 -0.55
C TYR A 264 -0.31 -26.96 -0.43
N GLN A 265 0.12 -27.23 0.80
CA GLN A 265 1.46 -27.73 1.05
C GLN A 265 1.50 -29.24 0.79
N TRP A 266 2.56 -29.69 0.12
CA TRP A 266 2.86 -31.10 -0.06
C TRP A 266 4.19 -31.43 0.63
N ASP A 267 4.13 -32.33 1.62
CA ASP A 267 5.31 -32.95 2.22
C ASP A 267 5.57 -34.33 1.58
N ALA A 268 6.74 -34.47 0.95
CA ALA A 268 7.23 -35.69 0.31
C ALA A 268 8.35 -36.39 1.10
N SER A 269 8.40 -36.18 2.42
CA SER A 269 9.39 -36.78 3.34
C SER A 269 9.42 -38.32 3.34
N GLY A 270 8.36 -38.99 2.86
CA GLY A 270 8.31 -40.44 2.66
C GLY A 270 8.68 -40.94 1.25
N MET A 271 9.01 -40.05 0.30
CA MET A 271 9.10 -40.38 -1.12
C MET A 271 10.54 -40.31 -1.67
N ALA A 272 10.84 -41.11 -2.68
CA ALA A 272 12.15 -41.13 -3.33
C ALA A 272 12.37 -39.89 -4.22
N SER A 273 13.61 -39.40 -4.32
CA SER A 273 13.96 -38.31 -5.25
C SER A 273 13.59 -38.69 -6.68
N GLY A 274 13.00 -37.75 -7.42
CA GLY A 274 12.49 -38.04 -8.76
C GLY A 274 11.41 -37.07 -9.22
N ILE A 275 10.83 -37.41 -10.37
CA ILE A 275 9.77 -36.63 -10.99
C ILE A 275 8.41 -37.11 -10.49
N TYR A 276 7.56 -36.16 -10.13
CA TYR A 276 6.17 -36.39 -9.77
C TYR A 276 5.27 -35.48 -10.59
N TYR A 277 3.99 -35.83 -10.68
CA TYR A 277 2.98 -35.02 -11.33
C TYR A 277 1.87 -34.69 -10.35
N TYR A 278 1.38 -33.46 -10.39
CA TYR A 278 0.17 -33.08 -9.65
C TYR A 278 -0.91 -32.65 -10.63
N ARG A 279 -2.13 -33.12 -10.36
CA ARG A 279 -3.30 -32.90 -11.20
C ARG A 279 -4.37 -32.19 -10.39
N LEU A 280 -4.86 -31.08 -10.93
CA LEU A 280 -6.04 -30.37 -10.46
C LEU A 280 -7.22 -30.71 -11.36
N THR A 281 -8.36 -31.03 -10.76
CA THR A 281 -9.65 -31.21 -11.45
C THR A 281 -10.72 -30.40 -10.73
N ALA A 282 -11.42 -29.52 -11.45
CA ALA A 282 -12.52 -28.70 -10.93
C ALA A 282 -13.59 -28.53 -12.03
N GLY A 283 -14.75 -29.18 -11.88
CA GLY A 283 -15.76 -29.24 -12.94
C GLY A 283 -15.19 -29.82 -14.25
N ASN A 284 -15.28 -29.06 -15.34
CA ASN A 284 -14.73 -29.44 -16.65
C ASN A 284 -13.23 -29.09 -16.82
N PHE A 285 -12.62 -28.40 -15.86
CA PHE A 285 -11.21 -28.05 -15.93
C PHE A 285 -10.34 -29.18 -15.40
N THR A 286 -9.28 -29.52 -16.13
CA THR A 286 -8.21 -30.39 -15.66
C THR A 286 -6.86 -29.86 -16.11
N ALA A 287 -5.92 -29.74 -15.18
CA ALA A 287 -4.54 -29.34 -15.46
C ALA A 287 -3.55 -30.25 -14.74
N VAL A 288 -2.39 -30.49 -15.36
CA VAL A 288 -1.30 -31.32 -14.82
C VAL A 288 0.00 -30.55 -14.92
N LYS A 289 0.81 -30.61 -13.86
CA LYS A 289 2.15 -30.01 -13.80
C LYS A 289 3.14 -31.01 -13.19
N LYS A 290 4.42 -30.78 -13.47
CA LYS A 290 5.54 -31.64 -13.08
C LYS A 290 6.28 -31.01 -11.90
N ALA A 291 6.57 -31.79 -10.85
CA ALA A 291 7.42 -31.41 -9.73
C ALA A 291 8.67 -32.29 -9.68
N LEU A 292 9.82 -31.73 -9.29
CA LEU A 292 11.08 -32.43 -9.12
C LEU A 292 11.49 -32.43 -7.65
N LEU A 293 11.44 -33.59 -7.01
CA LEU A 293 11.91 -33.80 -5.65
C LEU A 293 13.41 -34.08 -5.67
N LEU A 294 14.20 -33.26 -4.97
CA LEU A 294 15.61 -33.50 -4.70
C LEU A 294 15.80 -33.78 -3.21
N ARG A 295 16.72 -34.68 -2.90
CA ARG A 295 17.25 -34.88 -1.55
C ARG A 295 18.75 -34.71 -1.57
#